data_AF-A0A5C4WW69-F1
#
_entry.id   AF-A0A5C4WW69-F1
#
_cell.length_a   1.000
_cell.length_b   1.000
_cell.length_c   1.000
_cell.angle_alpha   90.00
_cell.angle_beta   90.00
_cell.angle_gamma   90.00
#
_symmetry.space_group_name_H-M   'P 1'
#
loop_
_entity.id
_entity.type
_entity.pdbx_description
1 polymer ?
#
loop_
_entity_poly.entity_id
_entity_poly.type
_entity_poly.pdbx_seq_one_letter_code
_entity_poly.pdbx_strand_id
1 'polypeptide(L)'
;MNEAPENVRLIGGEMLLWSDMSTMGGVTDWRGAAFELIARLIPASGRVLLVGPHPQMLVDEVVERAPSAAVLLRSYPDACALGERHPGLAVFCGRLEVFEAEEPYDLVLALDGLLRTHSAEAPAAAWRESLGALAGLLAPGGRLVLGVRNDLGVDRFLEARPADREGGDDQWAPHGFDPSYPSGPAALDRGLEAAGLSVRRCYAAYPGRQAPRALLSREALAAELPDALTFPLSARGGDRMLVADPLQLTRLVFRHRLGEELAPLWLAVATRPAPEGRERQDGLRGDELPYGLVEEGALLYELTPDGSKRFPDGEERPIPAGRVVEEILVEACAREDVKTVRELLEELAGWLESGGDVSAATDSLVYDGERFAAISPTAGPSTPPGPKVVLCRILWRFAVRLLAAGHHHPWPWPLEADQLTLTLCGMAGRPCDQGDLDRARKLDAELGCPADEHAPTYRDLLGARDRLADQLTAALARISRLETKLSYRERELVRSKAKLRRTQRRASAYRRTLGYRLSRRLASPRKVARRVIRLLSG
;
A
#
# COMPACT_ATOMS: atom_id res chain seq x y z
N MET A 1 -24.11 -23.88 13.40
CA MET A 1 -24.63 -22.74 12.64
C MET A 1 -25.55 -22.01 13.58
N ASN A 2 -25.12 -20.86 14.10
CA ASN A 2 -26.07 -19.97 14.78
C ASN A 2 -27.05 -19.47 13.72
N GLU A 3 -28.34 -19.37 14.08
CA GLU A 3 -29.32 -18.68 13.25
C GLU A 3 -28.85 -17.24 12.99
N ALA A 4 -29.13 -16.73 11.79
CA ALA A 4 -28.86 -15.33 11.46
C ALA A 4 -29.60 -14.43 12.48
N PRO A 5 -28.99 -13.33 12.94
CA PRO A 5 -29.68 -12.35 13.78
C PRO A 5 -31.00 -11.90 13.13
N GLU A 6 -32.04 -11.65 13.92
CA GLU A 6 -33.39 -11.30 13.42
C GLU A 6 -33.40 -10.03 12.55
N ASN A 7 -32.42 -9.15 12.74
CA ASN A 7 -32.25 -7.91 11.99
C ASN A 7 -31.42 -8.07 10.70
N VAL A 8 -30.99 -9.29 10.36
CA VAL A 8 -30.26 -9.60 9.12
C VAL A 8 -31.20 -10.22 8.09
N ARG A 9 -31.32 -9.58 6.93
CA ARG A 9 -32.18 -10.01 5.82
C ARG A 9 -31.34 -10.40 4.61
N LEU A 10 -31.51 -11.63 4.15
CA LEU A 10 -30.93 -12.15 2.90
C LEU A 10 -31.80 -11.67 1.73
N ILE A 11 -31.24 -10.92 0.78
CA ILE A 11 -31.98 -10.30 -0.34
C ILE A 11 -31.57 -10.81 -1.72
N GLY A 12 -30.59 -11.71 -1.81
CA GLY A 12 -30.09 -12.34 -3.03
C GLY A 12 -28.68 -11.87 -3.43
N GLY A 13 -27.83 -12.83 -3.80
CA GLY A 13 -26.43 -12.57 -4.16
C GLY A 13 -25.50 -12.47 -2.96
N GLU A 14 -25.78 -13.21 -1.89
CA GLU A 14 -24.98 -13.22 -0.66
C GLU A 14 -23.73 -14.08 -0.81
N MET A 15 -22.66 -13.66 -0.16
CA MET A 15 -21.41 -14.40 -0.11
C MET A 15 -21.28 -15.09 1.24
N LEU A 16 -21.69 -16.35 1.29
CA LEU A 16 -21.87 -17.09 2.54
C LEU A 16 -20.57 -17.39 3.32
N LEU A 17 -19.44 -17.53 2.62
CA LEU A 17 -18.14 -17.93 3.18
C LEU A 17 -17.05 -16.87 3.02
N TRP A 18 -17.42 -15.68 2.55
CA TRP A 18 -16.50 -14.59 2.28
C TRP A 18 -16.64 -13.51 3.32
N SER A 19 -15.55 -12.83 3.69
CA SER A 19 -15.60 -11.63 4.50
C SER A 19 -14.71 -10.56 3.89
N ASP A 20 -15.30 -9.40 3.61
CA ASP A 20 -14.59 -8.21 3.13
C ASP A 20 -13.73 -7.58 4.25
N MET A 21 -13.99 -7.95 5.52
CA MET A 21 -13.27 -7.45 6.70
C MET A 21 -12.04 -8.27 7.09
N SER A 22 -11.92 -9.53 6.65
CA SER A 22 -10.93 -10.49 7.15
C SER A 22 -9.63 -10.63 6.33
N THR A 23 -9.55 -10.03 5.15
CA THR A 23 -8.44 -10.21 4.19
C THR A 23 -7.35 -9.13 4.31
N MET A 24 -6.10 -9.47 3.95
CA MET A 24 -4.90 -8.59 4.00
C MET A 24 -5.04 -7.25 3.24
N GLY A 25 -6.10 -7.05 2.45
CA GLY A 25 -6.41 -5.79 1.75
C GLY A 25 -7.48 -4.93 2.41
N GLY A 26 -8.23 -5.46 3.39
CA GLY A 26 -9.18 -4.76 4.26
C GLY A 26 -10.22 -3.84 3.61
N VAL A 27 -11.04 -3.24 4.48
CA VAL A 27 -11.83 -2.05 4.14
C VAL A 27 -10.90 -0.84 4.17
N THR A 28 -11.15 0.13 3.28
CA THR A 28 -10.46 1.42 3.34
C THR A 28 -10.62 2.04 4.73
N ASP A 29 -9.50 2.38 5.36
CA ASP A 29 -9.44 2.89 6.73
C ASP A 29 -9.81 4.38 6.77
N TRP A 30 -11.12 4.66 6.76
CA TRP A 30 -11.73 5.98 6.72
C TRP A 30 -11.68 6.76 8.04
N ARG A 31 -10.53 6.79 8.72
CA ARG A 31 -10.32 7.57 9.96
C ARG A 31 -10.01 9.04 9.67
N GLY A 32 -9.90 9.82 10.74
CA GLY A 32 -9.45 11.21 10.70
C GLY A 32 -10.29 12.08 9.78
N ALA A 33 -9.66 12.62 8.73
CA ALA A 33 -10.28 13.58 7.82
C ALA A 33 -11.61 13.09 7.21
N ALA A 34 -11.70 11.84 6.80
CA ALA A 34 -12.93 11.32 6.21
C ALA A 34 -14.02 11.06 7.26
N PHE A 35 -13.65 10.51 8.42
CA PHE A 35 -14.57 10.31 9.53
C PHE A 35 -15.20 11.64 9.96
N GLU A 36 -14.39 12.69 10.13
CA GLU A 36 -14.86 14.04 10.48
C GLU A 36 -15.82 14.61 9.42
N LEU A 37 -15.50 14.47 8.13
CA LEU A 37 -16.41 14.90 7.07
C LEU A 37 -17.76 14.19 7.17
N ILE A 38 -17.77 12.87 7.36
CA ILE A 38 -19.01 12.09 7.43
C ILE A 38 -19.78 12.43 8.69
N ALA A 39 -19.11 12.61 9.83
CA ALA A 39 -19.72 13.05 11.07
C ALA A 39 -20.46 14.39 10.93
N ARG A 40 -19.98 15.32 10.08
CA ARG A 40 -20.70 16.57 9.76
C ARG A 40 -21.89 16.38 8.83
N LEU A 41 -21.94 15.28 8.09
CA LEU A 41 -22.97 14.98 7.09
C LEU A 41 -24.11 14.13 7.61
N ILE A 42 -23.94 13.39 8.72
CA ILE A 42 -25.01 12.60 9.34
C ILE A 42 -26.16 13.53 9.73
N PRO A 43 -27.37 13.34 9.17
CA PRO A 43 -28.47 14.23 9.43
C PRO A 43 -29.04 14.00 10.83
N ALA A 44 -29.48 15.07 11.50
CA ALA A 44 -30.12 14.99 12.82
C ALA A 44 -31.51 14.31 12.77
N SER A 45 -32.12 14.27 11.59
CA SER A 45 -33.40 13.64 11.30
C SER A 45 -33.30 12.85 9.98
N GLY A 46 -34.04 11.75 9.85
CA GLY A 46 -34.10 11.00 8.59
C GLY A 46 -33.38 9.65 8.59
N ARG A 47 -33.20 9.09 7.40
CA ARG A 47 -32.71 7.71 7.18
C ARG A 47 -31.32 7.71 6.54
N VAL A 48 -30.41 6.90 7.10
CA VAL A 48 -29.04 6.72 6.58
C VAL A 48 -28.85 5.30 6.06
N LEU A 49 -28.26 5.15 4.88
CA LEU A 49 -27.87 3.86 4.31
C LEU A 49 -26.35 3.78 4.11
N LEU A 50 -25.73 2.77 4.70
CA LEU A 50 -24.35 2.37 4.48
C LEU A 50 -24.32 1.30 3.38
N VAL A 51 -23.61 1.52 2.27
CA VAL A 51 -23.52 0.57 1.15
C VAL A 51 -22.09 0.07 0.96
N GLY A 52 -21.90 -1.24 1.05
CA GLY A 52 -20.59 -1.87 1.05
C GLY A 52 -19.93 -1.84 2.43
N PRO A 53 -18.72 -2.40 2.54
CA PRO A 53 -18.07 -2.57 3.83
C PRO A 53 -17.51 -1.24 4.34
N HIS A 54 -17.68 -0.99 5.64
CA HIS A 54 -17.29 0.25 6.31
C HIS A 54 -16.50 -0.06 7.60
N PRO A 55 -15.56 0.82 8.02
CA PRO A 55 -14.89 0.66 9.30
C PRO A 55 -15.89 0.67 10.45
N GLN A 56 -15.67 -0.20 11.44
CA GLN A 56 -16.58 -0.38 12.56
C GLN A 56 -16.89 0.93 13.31
N MET A 57 -15.89 1.78 13.53
CA MET A 57 -16.09 3.08 14.20
C MET A 57 -17.09 3.98 13.46
N LEU A 58 -17.14 3.89 12.12
CA LEU A 58 -18.09 4.67 11.32
C LEU A 58 -19.51 4.11 11.44
N VAL A 59 -19.66 2.79 11.47
CA VAL A 59 -20.96 2.15 11.69
C VAL A 59 -21.49 2.50 13.08
N ASP A 60 -20.63 2.43 14.11
CA ASP A 60 -20.96 2.82 15.48
C ASP A 60 -21.46 4.28 15.54
N GLU A 61 -20.74 5.23 14.93
CA GLU A 61 -21.11 6.66 14.87
C GLU A 61 -22.46 6.90 14.17
N VAL A 62 -22.71 6.22 13.04
CA VAL A 62 -23.99 6.34 12.31
C VAL A 62 -25.14 5.79 13.14
N VAL A 63 -24.98 4.64 13.78
CA VAL A 63 -26.03 4.04 14.63
C VAL A 63 -26.32 4.90 15.85
N GLU A 64 -25.31 5.57 16.42
CA GLU A 64 -25.48 6.46 17.57
C GLU A 64 -26.23 7.75 17.21
N ARG A 65 -25.99 8.31 16.03
CA ARG A 65 -26.46 9.65 15.66
C ARG A 65 -27.66 9.68 14.72
N ALA A 66 -27.79 8.70 13.84
CA ALA A 66 -28.90 8.64 12.90
C ALA A 66 -30.14 8.07 13.59
N PRO A 67 -31.33 8.69 13.46
CA PRO A 67 -32.56 8.13 14.01
C PRO A 67 -32.95 6.79 13.38
N SER A 68 -32.56 6.57 12.13
CA SER A 68 -32.76 5.34 11.40
C SER A 68 -31.55 5.05 10.50
N ALA A 69 -30.98 3.87 10.67
CA ALA A 69 -29.83 3.41 9.90
C ALA A 69 -30.09 2.03 9.30
N ALA A 70 -29.57 1.82 8.09
CA ALA A 70 -29.50 0.54 7.42
C ALA A 70 -28.10 0.32 6.85
N VAL A 71 -27.71 -0.94 6.68
CA VAL A 71 -26.48 -1.32 6.00
C VAL A 71 -26.77 -2.38 4.94
N LEU A 72 -26.15 -2.26 3.79
CA LEU A 72 -26.16 -3.23 2.70
C LEU A 72 -24.74 -3.77 2.50
N LEU A 73 -24.56 -5.06 2.73
CA LEU A 73 -23.30 -5.78 2.52
C LEU A 73 -23.52 -7.01 1.65
N ARG A 74 -22.51 -7.44 0.91
CA ARG A 74 -22.56 -8.74 0.20
C ARG A 74 -22.15 -9.92 1.07
N SER A 75 -21.37 -9.68 2.12
CA SER A 75 -20.76 -10.70 2.98
C SER A 75 -21.69 -11.11 4.11
N TYR A 76 -22.05 -12.39 4.15
CA TYR A 76 -22.92 -12.94 5.21
C TYR A 76 -22.24 -12.98 6.59
N PRO A 77 -20.97 -13.41 6.74
CA PRO A 77 -20.25 -13.32 8.02
C PRO A 77 -20.18 -11.89 8.57
N ASP A 78 -19.94 -10.89 7.71
CA ASP A 78 -19.84 -9.49 8.14
C ASP A 78 -21.23 -8.93 8.49
N ALA A 79 -22.27 -9.31 7.74
CA ALA A 79 -23.66 -8.96 8.05
C ALA A 79 -24.11 -9.52 9.41
N CYS A 80 -23.83 -10.79 9.70
CA CYS A 80 -24.14 -11.38 11.00
C CYS A 80 -23.39 -10.68 12.13
N ALA A 81 -22.08 -10.40 11.97
CA ALA A 81 -21.29 -9.71 12.98
C ALA A 81 -21.83 -8.29 13.28
N LEU A 82 -22.27 -7.55 12.26
CA LEU A 82 -22.92 -6.25 12.44
C LEU A 82 -24.30 -6.37 13.09
N GLY A 83 -25.10 -7.35 12.68
CA GLY A 83 -26.43 -7.61 13.22
C GLY A 83 -26.40 -7.93 14.70
N GLU A 84 -25.47 -8.78 15.13
CA GLU A 84 -25.25 -9.13 16.54
C GLU A 84 -24.81 -7.92 17.38
N ARG A 85 -23.94 -7.06 16.83
CA ARG A 85 -23.44 -5.87 17.53
C ARG A 85 -24.49 -4.76 17.65
N HIS A 86 -25.32 -4.59 16.63
CA HIS A 86 -26.31 -3.52 16.55
C HIS A 86 -27.73 -4.07 16.29
N PRO A 87 -28.44 -4.55 17.32
CA PRO A 87 -29.79 -5.10 17.15
C PRO A 87 -30.81 -4.13 16.54
N GLY A 88 -30.59 -2.81 16.67
CA GLY A 88 -31.43 -1.77 16.08
C GLY A 88 -31.08 -1.38 14.63
N LEU A 89 -29.98 -1.91 14.07
CA LEU A 89 -29.55 -1.64 12.70
C LEU A 89 -30.25 -2.63 11.75
N ALA A 90 -30.87 -2.13 10.69
CA ALA A 90 -31.37 -3.00 9.61
C ALA A 90 -30.20 -3.45 8.72
N VAL A 91 -29.92 -4.75 8.69
CA VAL A 91 -28.82 -5.32 7.91
C VAL A 91 -29.36 -6.09 6.72
N PHE A 92 -29.00 -5.66 5.51
CA PHE A 92 -29.34 -6.34 4.27
C PHE A 92 -28.09 -7.01 3.71
N CYS A 93 -28.17 -8.31 3.48
CA CYS A 93 -27.10 -9.11 2.92
C CYS A 93 -27.44 -9.48 1.48
N GLY A 94 -26.67 -9.01 0.50
CA GLY A 94 -26.85 -9.31 -0.92
C GLY A 94 -26.26 -8.26 -1.86
N ARG A 95 -26.71 -8.25 -3.11
CA ARG A 95 -26.26 -7.30 -4.15
C ARG A 95 -27.08 -6.01 -4.15
N LEU A 96 -26.44 -4.91 -4.53
CA LEU A 96 -27.09 -3.60 -4.66
C LEU A 96 -28.24 -3.60 -5.66
N GLU A 97 -28.11 -4.30 -6.78
CA GLU A 97 -29.11 -4.28 -7.85
C GLU A 97 -30.43 -4.97 -7.48
N VAL A 98 -30.44 -5.78 -6.40
CA VAL A 98 -31.62 -6.48 -5.89
C VAL A 98 -32.21 -5.75 -4.67
N PHE A 99 -31.50 -4.75 -4.14
CA PHE A 99 -31.96 -4.02 -2.96
C PHE A 99 -33.08 -3.04 -3.33
N GLU A 100 -34.28 -3.32 -2.80
CA GLU A 100 -35.43 -2.43 -2.91
C GLU A 100 -35.69 -1.78 -1.55
N ALA A 101 -35.54 -0.45 -1.49
CA ALA A 101 -35.87 0.32 -0.30
C ALA A 101 -37.37 0.60 -0.24
N GLU A 102 -38.00 0.32 0.90
CA GLU A 102 -39.40 0.68 1.15
C GLU A 102 -39.62 2.20 1.08
N GLU A 103 -38.65 2.96 1.59
CA GLU A 103 -38.60 4.41 1.54
C GLU A 103 -37.19 4.88 1.19
N PRO A 104 -37.05 6.03 0.50
CA PRO A 104 -35.75 6.56 0.14
C PRO A 104 -34.97 7.11 1.35
N TYR A 105 -33.65 7.20 1.22
CA TYR A 105 -32.71 7.61 2.26
C TYR A 105 -32.27 9.07 2.11
N ASP A 106 -32.08 9.77 3.23
CA ASP A 106 -31.59 11.14 3.28
C ASP A 106 -30.07 11.23 3.10
N LEU A 107 -29.35 10.18 3.49
CA LEU A 107 -27.91 10.04 3.31
C LEU A 107 -27.57 8.62 2.88
N VAL A 108 -26.83 8.47 1.79
CA VAL A 108 -26.27 7.20 1.34
C VAL A 108 -24.74 7.31 1.35
N LEU A 109 -24.07 6.38 2.01
CA LEU A 109 -22.62 6.31 2.15
C LEU A 109 -22.10 5.08 1.43
N ALA A 110 -21.33 5.26 0.37
CA ALA A 110 -20.69 4.21 -0.42
C ALA A 110 -19.18 4.47 -0.50
N LEU A 111 -18.50 4.42 0.66
CA LEU A 111 -17.12 4.92 0.75
C LEU A 111 -16.10 4.00 0.10
N ASP A 112 -16.23 2.68 0.22
CA ASP A 112 -15.33 1.76 -0.48
C ASP A 112 -15.70 1.55 -1.97
N GLY A 113 -16.61 2.39 -2.47
CA GLY A 113 -17.08 2.43 -3.86
C GLY A 113 -18.07 1.34 -4.22
N LEU A 114 -18.38 1.26 -5.51
CA LEU A 114 -19.41 0.35 -6.06
C LEU A 114 -18.87 -1.05 -6.34
N LEU A 115 -17.55 -1.19 -6.42
CA LEU A 115 -16.93 -2.47 -6.78
C LEU A 115 -17.10 -3.53 -5.69
N ARG A 116 -17.48 -3.16 -4.47
CA ARG A 116 -17.75 -4.11 -3.38
C ARG A 116 -19.23 -4.37 -3.12
N THR A 117 -20.10 -4.03 -4.06
CA THR A 117 -21.55 -4.30 -3.98
C THR A 117 -22.00 -5.44 -4.89
N HIS A 118 -21.10 -5.98 -5.73
CA HIS A 118 -21.38 -7.15 -6.58
C HIS A 118 -21.06 -8.47 -5.88
N SER A 119 -21.63 -9.56 -6.39
CA SER A 119 -21.46 -10.91 -5.86
C SER A 119 -21.00 -11.89 -6.94
N ALA A 120 -20.52 -13.06 -6.53
CA ALA A 120 -20.11 -14.15 -7.42
C ALA A 120 -21.29 -14.76 -8.21
N GLU A 121 -22.53 -14.57 -7.75
CA GLU A 121 -23.71 -15.23 -8.30
C GLU A 121 -24.23 -14.59 -9.60
N ALA A 122 -23.68 -13.44 -10.01
CA ALA A 122 -24.07 -12.74 -11.22
C ALA A 122 -22.89 -11.96 -11.83
N PRO A 123 -22.93 -11.65 -13.13
CA PRO A 123 -21.99 -10.70 -13.72
C PRO A 123 -22.02 -9.36 -12.97
N ALA A 124 -20.85 -8.75 -12.78
CA ALA A 124 -20.76 -7.41 -12.23
C ALA A 124 -21.50 -6.43 -13.15
N ALA A 125 -22.38 -5.62 -12.57
CA ALA A 125 -23.03 -4.53 -13.29
C ALA A 125 -22.00 -3.47 -13.71
N ALA A 126 -22.31 -2.74 -14.77
CA ALA A 126 -21.48 -1.59 -15.14
C ALA A 126 -21.56 -0.53 -14.02
N TRP A 127 -20.46 0.19 -13.77
CA TRP A 127 -20.35 1.22 -12.75
C TRP A 127 -21.49 2.24 -12.85
N ARG A 128 -21.86 2.64 -14.08
CA ARG A 128 -22.99 3.55 -14.33
C ARG A 128 -24.33 2.97 -13.88
N GLU A 129 -24.54 1.66 -14.04
CA GLU A 129 -25.78 0.99 -13.62
C GLU A 129 -25.86 0.92 -12.09
N SER A 130 -24.78 0.52 -11.42
CA SER A 130 -24.71 0.52 -9.96
C SER A 130 -24.83 1.95 -9.38
N LEU A 131 -24.29 2.96 -10.05
CA LEU A 131 -24.48 4.36 -9.66
C LEU A 131 -25.95 4.79 -9.79
N GLY A 132 -26.61 4.39 -10.89
CA GLY A 132 -28.04 4.63 -11.09
C GLY A 132 -28.89 3.98 -10.00
N ALA A 133 -28.54 2.75 -9.59
CA ALA A 133 -29.19 2.07 -8.47
C ALA A 133 -29.01 2.85 -7.16
N LEU A 134 -27.79 3.31 -6.82
CA LEU A 134 -27.57 4.16 -5.63
C LEU A 134 -28.36 5.46 -5.68
N ALA A 135 -28.36 6.15 -6.83
CA ALA A 135 -29.07 7.42 -6.99
C ALA A 135 -30.59 7.23 -6.82
N GLY A 136 -31.12 6.08 -7.22
CA GLY A 136 -32.51 5.69 -7.04
C GLY A 136 -32.93 5.60 -5.56
N LEU A 137 -32.01 5.25 -4.67
CA LEU A 137 -32.25 5.10 -3.23
C LEU A 137 -32.31 6.43 -2.47
N LEU A 138 -31.89 7.54 -3.07
CA LEU A 138 -31.86 8.85 -2.40
C LEU A 138 -33.22 9.53 -2.39
N ALA A 139 -33.59 10.13 -1.27
CA ALA A 139 -34.74 11.02 -1.20
C ALA A 139 -34.46 12.30 -2.01
N PRO A 140 -35.49 13.01 -2.50
CA PRO A 140 -35.30 14.36 -3.04
C PRO A 140 -34.64 15.27 -1.98
N GLY A 141 -33.52 15.89 -2.32
CA GLY A 141 -32.67 16.65 -1.39
C GLY A 141 -31.67 15.79 -0.58
N GLY A 142 -31.72 14.47 -0.72
CA GLY A 142 -30.80 13.54 -0.06
C GLY A 142 -29.38 13.62 -0.60
N ARG A 143 -28.40 13.23 0.22
CA ARG A 143 -26.97 13.31 -0.08
C ARG A 143 -26.35 11.93 -0.34
N LEU A 144 -25.50 11.85 -1.34
CA LEU A 144 -24.62 10.72 -1.61
C LEU A 144 -23.19 11.11 -1.23
N VAL A 145 -22.51 10.23 -0.49
CA VAL A 145 -21.06 10.27 -0.33
C VAL A 145 -20.48 9.02 -0.98
N LEU A 146 -19.75 9.21 -2.08
CA LEU A 146 -19.23 8.13 -2.91
C LEU A 146 -17.71 8.19 -2.97
N GLY A 147 -17.05 7.12 -2.53
CA GLY A 147 -15.62 6.93 -2.75
C GLY A 147 -15.35 6.23 -4.08
N VAL A 148 -14.35 6.71 -4.82
CA VAL A 148 -13.97 6.21 -6.13
C VAL A 148 -12.46 6.07 -6.18
N ARG A 149 -11.96 4.84 -6.25
CA ARG A 149 -10.53 4.57 -6.36
C ARG A 149 -10.01 5.05 -7.72
N ASN A 150 -8.85 5.68 -7.73
CA ASN A 150 -8.21 6.09 -8.97
C ASN A 150 -7.20 5.04 -9.42
N ASP A 151 -7.37 4.52 -10.63
CA ASP A 151 -6.44 3.54 -11.20
C ASP A 151 -5.10 4.14 -11.59
N LEU A 152 -5.04 5.47 -11.75
CA LEU A 152 -3.83 6.25 -11.99
C LEU A 152 -3.39 7.05 -10.76
N GLY A 153 -3.86 6.66 -9.57
CA GLY A 153 -3.50 7.30 -8.31
C GLY A 153 -1.99 7.27 -8.04
N VAL A 154 -1.45 8.33 -7.42
CA VAL A 154 -0.01 8.47 -7.16
C VAL A 154 0.58 7.27 -6.38
N ASP A 155 -0.22 6.66 -5.52
CA ASP A 155 0.14 5.49 -4.72
C ASP A 155 0.43 4.23 -5.56
N ARG A 156 -0.06 4.15 -6.80
CA ARG A 156 0.25 3.07 -7.75
C ARG A 156 1.68 3.17 -8.29
N PHE A 157 2.24 4.37 -8.38
CA PHE A 157 3.61 4.59 -8.85
C PHE A 157 4.65 4.45 -7.72
N LEU A 158 4.19 4.41 -6.47
CA LEU A 158 5.07 4.31 -5.30
C LEU A 158 5.38 2.86 -4.91
N GLU A 159 4.48 1.93 -5.17
CA GLU A 159 4.60 0.55 -4.69
C GLU A 159 5.05 -0.39 -5.81
N ALA A 160 6.14 -1.15 -5.58
CA ALA A 160 6.39 -2.35 -6.39
C ALA A 160 5.32 -3.37 -6.04
N ARG A 161 4.38 -3.64 -6.96
CA ARG A 161 3.48 -4.77 -6.85
C ARG A 161 4.01 -5.94 -7.68
N PRO A 162 4.48 -7.01 -7.04
CA PRO A 162 4.71 -8.28 -7.73
C PRO A 162 3.41 -8.73 -8.41
N ALA A 163 3.51 -9.28 -9.63
CA ALA A 163 2.35 -9.70 -10.42
C ALA A 163 1.51 -10.80 -9.74
N ASP A 164 2.08 -11.55 -8.79
CA ASP A 164 1.39 -12.54 -7.95
C ASP A 164 0.55 -11.92 -6.81
N ARG A 165 0.66 -10.60 -6.59
CA ARG A 165 -0.21 -9.81 -5.70
C ARG A 165 -1.20 -8.92 -6.46
N GLU A 166 -1.10 -8.86 -7.79
CA GLU A 166 -2.17 -8.32 -8.63
C GLU A 166 -3.28 -9.38 -8.74
N GLY A 167 -4.54 -8.98 -8.50
CA GLY A 167 -5.67 -9.91 -8.39
C GLY A 167 -5.84 -10.56 -7.02
N GLY A 168 -5.33 -9.93 -5.96
CA GLY A 168 -5.63 -10.33 -4.58
C GLY A 168 -7.13 -10.33 -4.27
N ASP A 169 -7.50 -10.91 -3.14
CA ASP A 169 -8.89 -11.04 -2.68
C ASP A 169 -9.67 -9.70 -2.63
N ASP A 170 -8.98 -8.56 -2.55
CA ASP A 170 -9.56 -7.21 -2.59
C ASP A 170 -9.80 -6.64 -4.01
N GLN A 171 -9.45 -7.40 -5.05
CA GLN A 171 -9.45 -7.01 -6.47
C GLN A 171 -10.42 -7.86 -7.30
N TRP A 172 -11.59 -8.20 -6.73
CA TRP A 172 -12.66 -8.96 -7.39
C TRP A 172 -13.19 -8.35 -8.69
N ALA A 173 -13.08 -7.02 -8.82
CA ALA A 173 -13.39 -6.33 -10.07
C ALA A 173 -12.07 -5.92 -10.75
N PRO A 174 -11.79 -6.42 -11.96
CA PRO A 174 -10.61 -6.00 -12.68
C PRO A 174 -10.83 -4.55 -13.12
N HIS A 175 -10.12 -3.66 -12.43
CA HIS A 175 -10.01 -2.24 -12.77
C HIS A 175 -9.62 -2.05 -14.25
N GLY A 176 -10.20 -1.06 -14.93
CA GLY A 176 -9.90 -0.73 -16.33
C GLY A 176 -10.66 -1.53 -17.41
N PHE A 177 -11.51 -2.50 -17.05
CA PHE A 177 -12.31 -3.27 -18.02
C PHE A 177 -13.73 -2.76 -18.22
N ASP A 178 -14.25 -1.99 -17.25
CA ASP A 178 -15.53 -1.30 -17.39
C ASP A 178 -15.32 0.10 -18.01
N PRO A 179 -15.77 0.32 -19.27
CA PRO A 179 -15.60 1.62 -19.94
C PRO A 179 -16.47 2.73 -19.31
N SER A 180 -17.40 2.39 -18.43
CA SER A 180 -18.23 3.36 -17.70
C SER A 180 -17.60 3.83 -16.39
N TYR A 181 -16.52 3.18 -15.94
CA TYR A 181 -15.76 3.62 -14.77
C TYR A 181 -15.13 5.00 -15.02
N PRO A 182 -15.18 5.93 -14.06
CA PRO A 182 -14.64 7.27 -14.25
C PRO A 182 -13.13 7.25 -14.43
N SER A 183 -12.66 7.74 -15.58
CA SER A 183 -11.24 7.86 -15.92
C SER A 183 -10.54 9.08 -15.30
N GLY A 184 -11.24 9.84 -14.47
CA GLY A 184 -10.81 11.13 -13.92
C GLY A 184 -11.97 11.88 -13.23
N PRO A 185 -11.70 12.96 -12.49
CA PRO A 185 -12.69 13.73 -11.74
C PRO A 185 -13.78 14.32 -12.63
N ALA A 186 -13.43 14.85 -13.81
CA ALA A 186 -14.42 15.37 -14.74
C ALA A 186 -15.33 14.27 -15.31
N ALA A 187 -14.83 13.04 -15.45
CA ALA A 187 -15.64 11.89 -15.86
C ALA A 187 -16.57 11.42 -14.74
N LEU A 188 -16.11 11.49 -13.48
CA LEU A 188 -16.91 11.24 -12.29
C LEU A 188 -18.09 12.22 -12.19
N ASP A 189 -17.84 13.52 -12.37
CA ASP A 189 -18.89 14.55 -12.33
C ASP A 189 -19.97 14.27 -13.39
N ARG A 190 -19.57 14.03 -14.65
CA ARG A 190 -20.50 13.66 -15.72
C ARG A 190 -21.28 12.38 -15.41
N GLY A 191 -20.64 11.43 -14.73
CA GLY A 191 -21.29 10.20 -14.27
C GLY A 191 -22.39 10.47 -13.25
N LEU A 192 -22.09 11.30 -12.24
CA LEU A 192 -23.02 11.74 -11.20
C LEU A 192 -24.19 12.55 -11.77
N GLU A 193 -23.90 13.50 -12.66
CA GLU A 193 -24.90 14.32 -13.35
C GLU A 193 -25.83 13.47 -14.23
N ALA A 194 -25.28 12.52 -14.98
CA ALA A 194 -26.07 11.59 -15.78
C ALA A 194 -26.97 10.67 -14.92
N ALA A 195 -26.62 10.45 -13.64
CA ALA A 195 -27.46 9.75 -12.67
C ALA A 195 -28.49 10.67 -11.99
N GLY A 196 -28.58 11.94 -12.40
CA GLY A 196 -29.53 12.91 -11.86
C GLY A 196 -29.10 13.52 -10.52
N LEU A 197 -27.80 13.50 -10.21
CA LEU A 197 -27.23 14.09 -9.01
C LEU A 197 -26.51 15.40 -9.33
N SER A 198 -26.56 16.37 -8.42
CA SER A 198 -25.76 17.58 -8.47
C SER A 198 -24.56 17.44 -7.55
N VAL A 199 -23.35 17.53 -8.12
CA VAL A 199 -22.11 17.48 -7.34
C VAL A 199 -22.02 18.74 -6.48
N ARG A 200 -21.85 18.56 -5.16
CA ARG A 200 -21.66 19.66 -4.20
C ARG A 200 -20.19 19.93 -3.98
N ARG A 201 -19.38 18.88 -3.83
CA ARG A 201 -17.93 18.95 -3.75
C ARG A 201 -17.30 17.61 -4.09
N CYS A 202 -16.14 17.64 -4.74
CA CYS A 202 -15.29 16.49 -4.93
C CYS A 202 -13.96 16.72 -4.19
N TYR A 203 -13.52 15.73 -3.43
CA TYR A 203 -12.25 15.75 -2.70
C TYR A 203 -11.27 14.76 -3.31
N ALA A 204 -10.03 15.18 -3.50
CA ALA A 204 -8.88 14.30 -3.64
C ALA A 204 -8.46 13.77 -2.27
N ALA A 205 -8.37 12.44 -2.14
CA ALA A 205 -7.96 11.77 -0.93
C ALA A 205 -6.52 11.28 -1.01
N TYR A 206 -5.70 11.73 -0.06
CA TYR A 206 -4.26 11.42 0.07
C TYR A 206 -3.97 10.78 1.44
N PRO A 207 -2.85 10.06 1.64
CA PRO A 207 -1.78 9.77 0.67
C PRO A 207 -1.97 8.49 -0.15
N GLY A 208 -2.97 7.67 0.17
CA GLY A 208 -3.17 6.38 -0.48
C GLY A 208 -4.59 5.86 -0.31
N ARG A 209 -5.00 4.97 -1.21
CA ARG A 209 -6.39 4.49 -1.28
C ARG A 209 -6.84 3.60 -0.12
N GLN A 210 -5.91 2.98 0.61
CA GLN A 210 -6.23 2.10 1.75
C GLN A 210 -6.38 2.85 3.06
N ALA A 211 -5.71 3.99 3.21
CA ALA A 211 -5.68 4.77 4.45
C ALA A 211 -5.57 6.26 4.10
N PRO A 212 -6.63 6.85 3.52
CA PRO A 212 -6.65 8.29 3.30
C PRO A 212 -6.64 9.02 4.65
N ARG A 213 -5.83 10.07 4.73
CA ARG A 213 -5.59 10.93 5.90
C ARG A 213 -5.85 12.40 5.62
N ALA A 214 -5.99 12.75 4.34
CA ALA A 214 -6.33 14.10 3.92
C ALA A 214 -7.37 14.07 2.81
N LEU A 215 -8.25 15.06 2.82
CA LEU A 215 -9.25 15.36 1.81
C LEU A 215 -9.05 16.80 1.35
N LEU A 216 -8.67 17.02 0.10
CA LEU A 216 -8.52 18.36 -0.47
C LEU A 216 -9.58 18.57 -1.53
N SER A 217 -10.37 19.63 -1.40
CA SER A 217 -11.38 19.96 -2.41
C SER A 217 -10.73 20.32 -3.74
N ARG A 218 -11.47 20.17 -4.84
CA ARG A 218 -11.06 20.70 -6.14
C ARG A 218 -10.69 22.17 -6.07
N GLU A 219 -11.46 22.96 -5.32
CA GLU A 219 -11.20 24.39 -5.18
C GLU A 219 -9.85 24.63 -4.47
N ALA A 220 -9.54 23.85 -3.43
CA ALA A 220 -8.25 23.90 -2.75
C ALA A 220 -7.09 23.57 -3.69
N LEU A 221 -7.24 22.55 -4.54
CA LEU A 221 -6.20 22.13 -5.48
C LEU A 221 -6.01 23.08 -6.66
N ALA A 222 -7.03 23.88 -6.98
CA ALA A 222 -6.96 24.93 -7.99
C ALA A 222 -6.20 26.18 -7.48
N ALA A 223 -6.14 26.38 -6.16
CA ALA A 223 -5.39 27.46 -5.53
C ALA A 223 -3.88 27.16 -5.49
N GLU A 224 -3.08 28.21 -5.26
CA GLU A 224 -1.65 28.05 -4.99
C GLU A 224 -1.44 27.58 -3.56
N LEU A 225 -1.26 26.27 -3.41
CA LEU A 225 -1.03 25.63 -2.11
C LEU A 225 0.45 25.74 -1.70
N PRO A 226 0.76 26.02 -0.42
CA PRO A 226 2.13 26.00 0.07
C PRO A 226 2.77 24.61 -0.09
N ASP A 227 4.04 24.56 -0.51
CA ASP A 227 4.80 23.30 -0.67
C ASP A 227 4.81 22.45 0.62
N ALA A 228 4.73 23.11 1.79
CA ALA A 228 4.64 22.47 3.09
C ALA A 228 3.49 21.46 3.19
N LEU A 229 2.37 21.68 2.49
CA LEU A 229 1.24 20.74 2.49
C LEU A 229 1.57 19.39 1.87
N THR A 230 2.56 19.30 0.98
CA THR A 230 2.93 18.02 0.35
C THR A 230 3.45 16.99 1.35
N PHE A 231 3.98 17.44 2.49
CA PHE A 231 4.53 16.57 3.53
C PHE A 231 3.46 15.70 4.22
N PRO A 232 2.37 16.24 4.81
CA PRO A 232 1.28 15.42 5.34
C PRO A 232 0.48 14.65 4.26
N LEU A 233 0.54 15.09 3.00
CA LEU A 233 -0.14 14.43 1.87
C LEU A 233 0.65 13.28 1.24
N SER A 234 1.92 13.12 1.63
CA SER A 234 2.79 12.06 1.12
C SER A 234 2.66 10.78 1.94
N ALA A 235 2.74 9.62 1.27
CA ALA A 235 2.72 8.35 1.98
C ALA A 235 3.99 8.21 2.81
N ARG A 236 3.85 7.96 4.12
CA ARG A 236 4.99 7.63 4.98
C ARG A 236 5.19 6.12 4.99
N GLY A 237 6.45 5.70 4.97
CA GLY A 237 6.87 4.30 4.87
C GLY A 237 6.08 3.41 5.82
N GLY A 238 5.28 2.52 5.24
CA GLY A 238 4.74 1.34 5.90
C GLY A 238 5.50 0.10 5.44
N ASP A 239 4.97 -1.09 5.73
CA ASP A 239 5.53 -2.41 5.34
C ASP A 239 5.52 -2.67 3.81
N ARG A 240 5.51 -1.60 3.00
CA ARG A 240 5.42 -1.61 1.54
C ARG A 240 6.79 -1.40 0.93
N MET A 241 7.06 -2.19 -0.10
CA MET A 241 8.25 -2.05 -0.93
C MET A 241 8.08 -0.84 -1.86
N LEU A 242 8.71 0.27 -1.51
CA LEU A 242 8.65 1.50 -2.28
C LEU A 242 9.63 1.44 -3.48
N VAL A 243 9.17 1.85 -4.66
CA VAL A 243 10.01 1.98 -5.88
C VAL A 243 10.42 3.41 -6.18
N ALA A 244 9.77 4.37 -5.54
CA ALA A 244 10.03 5.80 -5.66
C ALA A 244 9.82 6.48 -4.31
N ASP A 245 10.46 7.62 -4.11
CA ASP A 245 10.26 8.45 -2.93
C ASP A 245 8.84 9.07 -2.93
N PRO A 246 7.97 8.71 -1.97
CA PRO A 246 6.61 9.21 -1.88
C PRO A 246 6.50 10.73 -1.86
N LEU A 247 7.39 11.38 -1.12
CA LEU A 247 7.34 12.81 -0.92
C LEU A 247 7.74 13.54 -2.20
N GLN A 248 8.82 13.10 -2.84
CA GLN A 248 9.25 13.65 -4.12
C GLN A 248 8.17 13.51 -5.20
N LEU A 249 7.57 12.32 -5.34
CA LEU A 249 6.54 12.11 -6.35
C LEU A 249 5.30 12.96 -6.06
N THR A 250 4.86 13.02 -4.79
CA THR A 250 3.73 13.87 -4.39
C THR A 250 4.02 15.34 -4.74
N ARG A 251 5.21 15.85 -4.44
CA ARG A 251 5.61 17.22 -4.80
C ARG A 251 5.55 17.48 -6.30
N LEU A 252 6.05 16.55 -7.12
CA LEU A 252 5.96 16.67 -8.58
C LEU A 252 4.51 16.75 -9.05
N VAL A 253 3.63 15.90 -8.52
CA VAL A 253 2.19 15.92 -8.85
C VAL A 253 1.57 17.28 -8.55
N PHE A 254 1.83 17.85 -7.38
CA PHE A 254 1.29 19.16 -6.98
C PHE A 254 1.89 20.30 -7.79
N ARG A 255 3.21 20.31 -8.02
CA ARG A 255 3.89 21.31 -8.86
C ARG A 255 3.33 21.36 -10.28
N HIS A 256 2.97 20.21 -10.83
CA HIS A 256 2.37 20.11 -12.16
C HIS A 256 0.85 20.28 -12.19
N ARG A 257 0.23 20.64 -11.06
CA ARG A 257 -1.23 20.81 -10.90
C ARG A 257 -2.03 19.56 -11.27
N LEU A 258 -1.47 18.39 -11.00
CA LEU A 258 -2.10 17.09 -11.21
C LEU A 258 -2.66 16.48 -9.91
N GLY A 259 -2.74 17.27 -8.83
CA GLY A 259 -3.17 16.82 -7.50
C GLY A 259 -4.58 16.23 -7.47
N GLU A 260 -5.49 16.72 -8.31
CA GLU A 260 -6.83 16.12 -8.39
C GLU A 260 -6.80 14.85 -9.26
N GLU A 261 -6.18 14.94 -10.43
CA GLU A 261 -6.16 13.86 -11.45
C GLU A 261 -5.41 12.61 -10.99
N LEU A 262 -4.35 12.77 -10.21
CA LEU A 262 -3.52 11.69 -9.69
C LEU A 262 -3.76 11.42 -8.20
N ALA A 263 -4.86 11.93 -7.64
CA ALA A 263 -5.28 11.56 -6.29
C ALA A 263 -5.50 10.04 -6.21
N PRO A 264 -4.99 9.33 -5.18
CA PRO A 264 -5.23 7.89 -4.98
C PRO A 264 -6.71 7.48 -4.99
N LEU A 265 -7.57 8.38 -4.50
CA LEU A 265 -9.00 8.18 -4.42
C LEU A 265 -9.71 9.53 -4.50
N TRP A 266 -10.92 9.54 -5.08
CA TRP A 266 -11.84 10.67 -5.03
C TRP A 266 -12.99 10.38 -4.08
N LEU A 267 -13.39 11.38 -3.30
CA LEU A 267 -14.57 11.34 -2.46
C LEU A 267 -15.55 12.41 -2.92
N ALA A 268 -16.63 12.00 -3.58
CA ALA A 268 -17.66 12.90 -4.09
C ALA A 268 -18.81 13.03 -3.10
N VAL A 269 -19.20 14.27 -2.81
CA VAL A 269 -20.44 14.60 -2.11
C VAL A 269 -21.41 15.19 -3.13
N ALA A 270 -22.52 14.49 -3.37
CA ALA A 270 -23.53 14.89 -4.35
C ALA A 270 -24.93 14.91 -3.71
N THR A 271 -25.85 15.68 -4.27
CA THR A 271 -27.23 15.80 -3.80
C THR A 271 -28.20 15.45 -4.90
N ARG A 272 -29.29 14.74 -4.56
CA ARG A 272 -30.43 14.60 -5.46
C ARG A 272 -31.23 15.90 -5.46
N PRO A 273 -31.45 16.57 -6.60
CA PRO A 273 -32.24 17.80 -6.64
C PRO A 273 -33.64 17.60 -6.04
N ALA A 274 -34.09 18.54 -5.21
CA ALA A 274 -35.46 18.58 -4.73
C ALA A 274 -36.34 19.33 -5.75
N PRO A 275 -37.62 18.92 -5.95
CA PRO A 275 -38.56 19.70 -6.74
C PRO A 275 -38.75 21.09 -6.11
N GLU A 276 -38.77 22.12 -6.95
CA GLU A 276 -38.88 23.53 -6.56
C GLU A 276 -40.08 23.75 -5.60
N GLY A 277 -39.83 24.35 -4.43
CA GLY A 277 -40.86 24.67 -3.42
C GLY A 277 -40.77 23.91 -2.09
N ARG A 278 -39.88 22.91 -1.95
CA ARG A 278 -39.47 22.34 -0.66
C ARG A 278 -38.07 22.81 -0.30
N GLU A 279 -37.90 24.10 -0.02
CA GLU A 279 -36.77 24.52 0.80
C GLU A 279 -36.95 23.87 2.18
N ARG A 280 -36.13 22.86 2.51
CA ARG A 280 -36.08 22.34 3.88
C ARG A 280 -35.72 23.53 4.77
N GLN A 281 -36.67 24.00 5.57
CA GLN A 281 -36.50 25.03 6.60
C GLN A 281 -35.63 24.57 7.79
N ASP A 282 -34.91 23.45 7.65
CA ASP A 282 -33.87 23.10 8.60
C ASP A 282 -32.63 23.93 8.25
N GLY A 283 -32.48 25.05 8.95
CA GLY A 283 -31.28 25.87 8.99
C GLY A 283 -30.08 25.10 9.53
N LEU A 284 -29.61 24.13 8.75
CA LEU A 284 -28.46 23.30 9.08
C LEU A 284 -27.20 24.13 8.86
N ARG A 285 -26.42 24.27 9.94
CA ARG A 285 -24.97 24.53 9.93
C ARG A 285 -24.15 23.53 9.06
N GLY A 286 -24.79 22.65 8.29
CA GLY A 286 -24.22 21.51 7.57
C GLY A 286 -24.22 21.65 6.05
N ASP A 287 -24.28 22.87 5.50
CA ASP A 287 -24.15 23.12 4.05
C ASP A 287 -22.74 23.58 3.65
N GLU A 288 -21.92 24.02 4.61
CA GLU A 288 -20.54 24.39 4.34
C GLU A 288 -19.65 23.15 4.45
N LEU A 289 -19.41 22.53 3.31
CA LEU A 289 -18.42 21.48 3.17
C LEU A 289 -17.02 22.08 3.39
N PRO A 290 -16.13 21.41 4.14
CA PRO A 290 -14.79 21.93 4.45
C PRO A 290 -13.94 22.09 3.18
N TYR A 291 -13.10 23.12 3.13
CA TYR A 291 -12.25 23.38 1.96
C TYR A 291 -11.12 22.34 1.82
N GLY A 292 -10.59 21.87 2.94
CA GLY A 292 -9.84 20.63 3.03
C GLY A 292 -9.75 20.15 4.48
N LEU A 293 -9.54 18.86 4.70
CA LEU A 293 -9.31 18.28 6.03
C LEU A 293 -8.01 17.48 5.96
N VAL A 294 -7.10 17.70 6.91
CA VAL A 294 -5.78 17.04 6.91
C VAL A 294 -5.46 16.52 8.30
N GLU A 295 -5.17 15.23 8.39
CA GLU A 295 -4.64 14.58 9.58
C GLU A 295 -3.11 14.60 9.55
N GLU A 296 -2.51 15.14 10.62
CA GLU A 296 -1.08 15.29 10.82
C GLU A 296 -0.71 14.73 12.20
N GLY A 297 -0.26 13.47 12.22
CA GLY A 297 -0.06 12.75 13.47
C GLY A 297 -1.41 12.52 14.17
N ALA A 298 -1.58 13.05 15.38
CA ALA A 298 -2.84 12.97 16.12
C ALA A 298 -3.74 14.20 15.92
N LEU A 299 -3.26 15.21 15.18
CA LEU A 299 -3.99 16.47 14.97
C LEU A 299 -4.78 16.40 13.66
N LEU A 300 -6.03 16.87 13.71
CA LEU A 300 -6.87 17.09 12.54
C LEU A 300 -7.11 18.58 12.42
N TYR A 301 -6.88 19.16 11.25
CA TYR A 301 -7.19 20.55 10.97
C TYR A 301 -7.93 20.71 9.65
N GLU A 302 -8.67 21.81 9.54
CA GLU A 302 -9.30 22.25 8.31
C GLU A 302 -8.36 23.23 7.58
N LEU A 303 -8.14 23.00 6.29
CA LEU A 303 -7.45 23.94 5.42
C LEU A 303 -8.43 25.06 5.08
N THR A 304 -8.06 26.31 5.34
CA THR A 304 -8.86 27.48 4.99
C THR A 304 -8.50 28.01 3.60
N PRO A 305 -9.39 28.77 2.92
CA PRO A 305 -9.11 29.34 1.60
C PRO A 305 -7.91 30.29 1.54
N ASP A 306 -7.53 30.91 2.66
CA ASP A 306 -6.37 31.79 2.80
C ASP A 306 -5.04 31.02 3.02
N GLY A 307 -5.08 29.69 3.09
CA GLY A 307 -3.87 28.87 3.27
C GLY A 307 -3.43 28.70 4.72
N SER A 308 -4.37 28.77 5.67
CA SER A 308 -4.14 28.56 7.10
C SER A 308 -4.67 27.20 7.57
N LYS A 309 -4.12 26.69 8.68
CA LYS A 309 -4.64 25.53 9.42
C LYS A 309 -5.62 26.03 10.48
N ARG A 310 -6.87 25.62 10.40
CA ARG A 310 -7.88 25.86 11.45
C ARG A 310 -8.10 24.60 12.28
N PHE A 311 -7.78 24.67 13.56
CA PHE A 311 -7.91 23.55 14.49
C PHE A 311 -9.34 23.46 15.08
N PRO A 312 -9.73 22.33 15.69
CA PRO A 312 -11.09 22.13 16.23
C PRO A 312 -11.46 23.10 17.36
N ASP A 313 -10.48 23.69 18.05
CA ASP A 313 -10.66 24.72 19.06
C ASP A 313 -10.87 26.13 18.46
N GLY A 314 -10.81 26.26 17.14
CA GLY A 314 -10.93 27.51 16.41
C GLY A 314 -9.61 28.29 16.28
N GLU A 315 -8.49 27.76 16.79
CA GLU A 315 -7.18 28.37 16.58
C GLU A 315 -6.79 28.29 15.10
N GLU A 316 -6.36 29.41 14.53
CA GLU A 316 -5.84 29.47 13.16
C GLU A 316 -4.33 29.72 13.19
N ARG A 317 -3.58 28.86 12.49
CA ARG A 317 -2.13 28.99 12.32
C ARG A 317 -1.78 29.00 10.83
N PRO A 318 -0.92 29.92 10.36
CA PRO A 318 -0.50 29.92 8.96
C PRO A 318 0.29 28.65 8.64
N ILE A 319 0.10 28.13 7.43
CA ILE A 319 0.97 27.07 6.91
C ILE A 319 2.31 27.70 6.51
N PRO A 320 3.46 27.12 6.91
CA PRO A 320 4.76 27.65 6.53
C PRO A 320 4.89 27.85 5.02
N ALA A 321 5.21 29.08 4.62
CA ALA A 321 5.50 29.43 3.24
C ALA A 321 6.97 29.14 2.89
N GLY A 322 7.26 29.06 1.60
CA GLY A 322 8.60 28.81 1.08
C GLY A 322 8.73 27.45 0.39
N ARG A 323 9.94 27.18 -0.10
CA ARG A 323 10.28 25.95 -0.80
C ARG A 323 10.90 24.96 0.17
N VAL A 324 10.70 23.67 -0.07
CA VAL A 324 11.32 22.65 0.78
C VAL A 324 12.83 22.64 0.60
N VAL A 325 13.56 22.63 1.71
CA VAL A 325 15.03 22.70 1.74
C VAL A 325 15.68 21.56 0.97
N GLU A 326 15.19 20.32 1.12
CA GLU A 326 15.67 19.16 0.36
C GLU A 326 15.59 19.39 -1.16
N GLU A 327 14.52 20.00 -1.66
CA GLU A 327 14.38 20.24 -3.10
C GLU A 327 15.37 21.29 -3.59
N ILE A 328 15.59 22.36 -2.82
CA ILE A 328 16.57 23.39 -3.15
C ILE A 328 17.97 22.75 -3.23
N LEU A 329 18.30 21.89 -2.27
CA LEU A 329 19.58 21.17 -2.24
C LEU A 329 19.73 20.19 -3.39
N VAL A 330 18.72 19.36 -3.68
CA VAL A 330 18.74 18.42 -4.81
C VAL A 330 18.89 19.17 -6.14
N GLU A 331 18.15 20.27 -6.33
CA GLU A 331 18.21 21.10 -7.52
C GLU A 331 19.59 21.75 -7.70
N ALA A 332 20.19 22.27 -6.62
CA ALA A 332 21.54 22.82 -6.64
C ALA A 332 22.58 21.73 -6.94
N CYS A 333 22.47 20.55 -6.34
CA CYS A 333 23.34 19.40 -6.63
C CYS A 333 23.23 18.94 -8.10
N ALA A 334 22.02 18.90 -8.65
CA ALA A 334 21.80 18.54 -10.05
C ALA A 334 22.42 19.54 -11.04
N ARG A 335 22.54 20.81 -10.64
CA ARG A 335 23.18 21.88 -11.44
C ARG A 335 24.66 22.09 -11.12
N GLU A 336 25.23 21.26 -10.24
CA GLU A 336 26.59 21.43 -9.72
C GLU A 336 26.84 22.80 -9.06
N ASP A 337 25.78 23.44 -8.55
CA ASP A 337 25.85 24.73 -7.88
C ASP A 337 26.25 24.57 -6.41
N VAL A 338 27.52 24.24 -6.21
CA VAL A 338 28.12 24.05 -4.87
C VAL A 338 28.07 25.34 -4.04
N LYS A 339 27.96 26.51 -4.68
CA LYS A 339 27.86 27.80 -3.99
C LYS A 339 26.50 27.90 -3.28
N THR A 340 25.41 27.68 -4.00
CA THR A 340 24.06 27.71 -3.41
C THR A 340 23.92 26.66 -2.30
N VAL A 341 24.49 25.46 -2.48
CA VAL A 341 24.52 24.45 -1.40
C VAL A 341 25.23 25.01 -0.16
N ARG A 342 26.41 25.61 -0.31
CA ARG A 342 27.17 26.16 0.83
C ARG A 342 26.40 27.25 1.57
N GLU A 343 25.87 28.23 0.85
CA GLU A 343 25.15 29.37 1.42
C GLU A 343 23.93 28.89 2.23
N LEU A 344 23.11 28.00 1.65
CA LEU A 344 21.94 27.46 2.34
C LEU A 344 22.31 26.64 3.59
N LEU A 345 23.41 25.88 3.54
CA LEU A 345 23.86 25.09 4.68
C LEU A 345 24.45 25.94 5.81
N GLU A 346 25.14 27.05 5.48
CA GLU A 346 25.63 28.01 6.47
C GLU A 346 24.46 28.71 7.17
N GLU A 347 23.42 29.10 6.43
CA GLU A 347 22.20 29.68 7.00
C GLU A 347 21.43 28.67 7.87
N LEU A 348 21.32 27.41 7.42
CA LEU A 348 20.70 26.34 8.21
C LEU A 348 21.43 26.13 9.53
N ALA A 349 22.77 26.15 9.53
CA ALA A 349 23.57 26.04 10.73
C ALA A 349 23.32 27.23 11.69
N GLY A 350 23.26 28.45 11.16
CA GLY A 350 22.94 29.65 11.96
C GLY A 350 21.54 29.61 12.57
N TRP A 351 20.55 29.12 11.83
CA TRP A 351 19.19 28.94 12.32
C TRP A 351 19.14 27.93 13.49
N LEU A 352 19.83 26.79 13.38
CA LEU A 352 19.91 25.80 14.47
C LEU A 352 20.59 26.37 15.72
N GLU A 353 21.63 27.18 15.56
CA GLU A 353 22.31 27.86 16.68
C GLU A 353 21.41 28.88 17.39
N SER A 354 20.47 29.49 16.67
CA SER A 354 19.47 30.41 17.21
C SER A 354 18.27 29.73 17.91
N GLY A 355 18.29 28.40 18.03
CA GLY A 355 17.20 27.62 18.64
C GLY A 355 16.20 27.04 17.63
N GLY A 356 16.65 26.77 16.40
CA GLY A 356 15.87 26.06 15.40
C GLY A 356 15.36 24.69 15.88
N ASP A 357 14.34 24.18 15.20
CA ASP A 357 13.65 22.96 15.59
C ASP A 357 14.55 21.73 15.52
N VAL A 358 14.73 21.08 16.67
CA VAL A 358 15.55 19.88 16.81
C VAL A 358 14.97 18.67 16.09
N SER A 359 13.68 18.65 15.73
CA SER A 359 13.02 17.56 15.00
C SER A 359 13.06 17.72 13.48
N ALA A 360 13.41 18.91 12.97
CA ALA A 360 13.40 19.21 11.55
C ALA A 360 14.36 18.32 10.74
N ALA A 361 14.03 18.07 9.49
CA ALA A 361 14.89 17.44 8.51
C ALA A 361 14.74 18.18 7.18
N THR A 362 15.66 17.99 6.23
CA THR A 362 15.61 18.74 4.95
C THR A 362 14.29 18.53 4.20
N ASP A 363 13.69 17.36 4.37
CA ASP A 363 12.41 16.96 3.76
C ASP A 363 11.18 17.51 4.51
N SER A 364 11.34 17.95 5.76
CA SER A 364 10.29 18.50 6.63
C SER A 364 10.51 19.99 6.99
N LEU A 365 11.41 20.67 6.28
CA LEU A 365 11.78 22.07 6.49
C LEU A 365 11.53 22.89 5.21
N VAL A 366 10.91 24.05 5.35
CA VAL A 366 10.78 25.03 4.26
C VAL A 366 11.69 26.23 4.50
N TYR A 367 12.08 26.87 3.41
CA TYR A 367 12.87 28.09 3.36
C TYR A 367 12.23 29.07 2.39
N ASP A 368 11.91 30.28 2.87
CA ASP A 368 11.23 31.33 2.10
C ASP A 368 12.19 32.32 1.41
N GLY A 369 13.51 32.12 1.57
CA GLY A 369 14.54 33.05 1.11
C GLY A 369 15.20 33.84 2.24
N GLU A 370 14.62 33.82 3.44
CA GLU A 370 15.17 34.51 4.62
C GLU A 370 15.11 33.65 5.89
N ARG A 371 14.10 32.80 6.02
CA ARG A 371 13.76 32.08 7.26
C ARG A 371 13.47 30.62 6.98
N PHE A 372 13.88 29.79 7.93
CA PHE A 372 13.52 28.39 7.99
C PHE A 372 12.31 28.18 8.90
N ALA A 373 11.39 27.32 8.47
CA ALA A 373 10.24 26.91 9.26
C ALA A 373 9.99 25.40 9.12
N ALA A 374 9.81 24.72 10.26
CA ALA A 374 9.46 23.30 10.28
C ALA A 374 7.98 23.11 9.91
N ILE A 375 7.70 22.14 9.04
CA ILE A 375 6.35 21.86 8.55
C ILE A 375 5.49 21.21 9.65
N SER A 376 6.10 20.29 10.41
CA SER A 376 5.47 19.43 11.41
C SER A 376 6.36 19.32 12.65
N PRO A 377 6.46 20.36 13.50
CA PRO A 377 7.30 20.30 14.70
C PRO A 377 6.82 19.16 15.61
N THR A 378 7.69 18.18 15.88
CA THR A 378 7.38 17.09 16.82
C THR A 378 7.97 17.39 18.20
N ALA A 379 7.45 16.72 19.23
CA ALA A 379 8.01 16.84 20.57
C ALA A 379 9.48 16.42 20.56
N GLY A 380 10.37 17.38 20.84
CA GLY A 380 11.81 17.13 20.91
C GLY A 380 12.18 16.18 22.07
N PRO A 381 13.40 15.63 22.05
CA PRO A 381 13.90 14.80 23.15
C PRO A 381 13.91 15.57 24.47
N SER A 382 13.81 14.84 25.58
CA SER A 382 13.77 15.41 26.94
C SER A 382 15.02 16.24 27.30
N THR A 383 16.15 15.95 26.68
CA THR A 383 17.38 16.77 26.76
C THR A 383 17.72 17.26 25.37
N PRO A 384 17.77 18.58 25.13
CA PRO A 384 18.07 19.11 23.80
C PRO A 384 19.50 18.77 23.40
N PRO A 385 19.72 18.11 22.25
CA PRO A 385 21.05 17.85 21.72
C PRO A 385 21.73 19.16 21.29
N GLY A 386 23.06 19.17 21.25
CA GLY A 386 23.80 20.33 20.75
C GLY A 386 23.47 20.62 19.27
N PRO A 387 23.40 21.89 18.83
CA PRO A 387 23.05 22.27 17.45
C PRO A 387 23.88 21.56 16.38
N LYS A 388 25.16 21.30 16.68
CA LYS A 388 26.08 20.54 15.83
C LYS A 388 25.58 19.12 15.52
N VAL A 389 25.05 18.40 16.52
CA VAL A 389 24.53 17.04 16.37
C VAL A 389 23.23 17.06 15.56
N VAL A 390 22.38 18.08 15.77
CA VAL A 390 21.15 18.28 15.00
C VAL A 390 21.46 18.52 13.53
N LEU A 391 22.40 19.43 13.23
CA LEU A 391 22.86 19.69 11.87
C LEU A 391 23.41 18.40 11.22
N CYS A 392 24.26 17.68 11.94
CA CYS A 392 24.83 16.41 11.47
C CYS A 392 23.72 15.41 11.11
N ARG A 393 22.67 15.30 11.93
CA ARG A 393 21.50 14.44 11.64
C ARG A 393 20.77 14.87 10.38
N ILE A 394 20.46 16.17 10.27
CA ILE A 394 19.72 16.71 9.11
C ILE A 394 20.47 16.41 7.82
N LEU A 395 21.78 16.64 7.80
CA LEU A 395 22.62 16.42 6.63
C LEU A 395 22.86 14.93 6.35
N TRP A 396 22.90 14.10 7.39
CA TRP A 396 22.97 12.66 7.26
C TRP A 396 21.72 12.09 6.59
N ARG A 397 20.52 12.46 7.05
CA ARG A 397 19.25 12.08 6.41
C ARG A 397 19.21 12.49 4.95
N PHE A 398 19.63 13.72 4.66
CA PHE A 398 19.71 14.23 3.29
C PHE A 398 20.67 13.40 2.44
N ALA A 399 21.88 13.10 2.93
CA ALA A 399 22.86 12.28 2.22
C ALA A 399 22.33 10.87 1.91
N VAL A 400 21.71 10.21 2.90
CA VAL A 400 21.07 8.89 2.71
C VAL A 400 20.00 8.97 1.62
N ARG A 401 19.08 9.94 1.69
CA ARG A 401 17.99 10.10 0.71
C ARG A 401 18.50 10.47 -0.68
N LEU A 402 19.48 11.37 -0.79
CA LEU A 402 20.08 11.78 -2.05
C LEU A 402 20.71 10.59 -2.78
N LEU A 403 21.47 9.75 -2.06
CA LEU A 403 22.13 8.57 -2.61
C LEU A 403 21.14 7.45 -2.93
N ALA A 404 20.18 7.18 -2.04
CA ALA A 404 19.14 6.16 -2.25
C ALA A 404 18.24 6.48 -3.46
N ALA A 405 17.92 7.76 -3.67
CA ALA A 405 17.15 8.20 -4.84
C ALA A 405 17.99 8.23 -6.13
N GLY A 406 19.32 8.08 -6.05
CA GLY A 406 20.21 8.12 -7.21
C GLY A 406 20.30 9.49 -7.87
N HIS A 407 20.09 10.57 -7.11
CA HIS A 407 20.17 11.93 -7.63
C HIS A 407 21.60 12.30 -8.02
N HIS A 408 21.72 13.18 -9.02
CA HIS A 408 23.01 13.73 -9.41
C HIS A 408 23.59 14.61 -8.29
N HIS A 409 24.92 14.52 -8.06
CA HIS A 409 25.62 15.37 -7.11
C HIS A 409 27.07 15.66 -7.55
N PRO A 410 27.64 16.82 -7.18
CA PRO A 410 28.95 17.28 -7.67
C PRO A 410 30.18 16.58 -7.03
N TRP A 411 29.99 15.79 -5.97
CA TRP A 411 31.11 15.14 -5.28
C TRP A 411 31.52 13.78 -5.92
N PRO A 412 32.77 13.33 -5.72
CA PRO A 412 33.27 12.09 -6.33
C PRO A 412 32.46 10.84 -5.98
N TRP A 413 32.17 10.01 -6.99
CA TRP A 413 31.68 8.64 -6.77
C TRP A 413 32.86 7.70 -6.48
N PRO A 414 32.77 6.72 -5.56
CA PRO A 414 31.64 6.36 -4.70
C PRO A 414 31.81 6.93 -3.27
N LEU A 415 31.09 8.00 -2.94
CA LEU A 415 31.01 8.50 -1.57
C LEU A 415 29.87 7.77 -0.84
N GLU A 416 30.19 7.22 0.33
CA GLU A 416 29.18 6.71 1.25
C GLU A 416 28.44 7.86 1.95
N ALA A 417 27.22 7.61 2.44
CA ALA A 417 26.39 8.63 3.10
C ALA A 417 27.13 9.36 4.24
N ASP A 418 27.91 8.63 5.05
CA ASP A 418 28.69 9.20 6.16
C ASP A 418 29.75 10.19 5.65
N GLN A 419 30.47 9.84 4.58
CA GLN A 419 31.51 10.69 4.01
C GLN A 419 30.93 11.95 3.36
N LEU A 420 29.79 11.80 2.68
CA LEU A 420 29.04 12.93 2.15
C LEU A 420 28.56 13.85 3.28
N THR A 421 28.03 13.28 4.37
CA THR A 421 27.57 14.05 5.53
C THR A 421 28.69 14.90 6.14
N LEU A 422 29.87 14.33 6.36
CA LEU A 422 31.01 15.06 6.92
C LEU A 422 31.45 16.21 5.99
N THR A 423 31.38 15.97 4.67
CA THR A 423 31.65 16.99 3.65
C THR A 423 30.64 18.15 3.73
N LEU A 424 29.34 17.84 3.83
CA LEU A 424 28.27 18.83 3.94
C LEU A 424 28.37 19.62 5.26
N CYS A 425 28.70 18.96 6.38
CA CYS A 425 28.96 19.64 7.66
C CYS A 425 30.15 20.61 7.56
N GLY A 426 31.21 20.22 6.85
CA GLY A 426 32.33 21.10 6.54
C GLY A 426 31.92 22.29 5.66
N MET A 427 31.02 22.09 4.70
CA MET A 427 30.47 23.16 3.87
C MET A 427 29.61 24.14 4.67
N ALA A 428 28.84 23.66 5.64
CA ALA A 428 28.08 24.49 6.58
C ALA A 428 28.96 25.29 7.56
N GLY A 429 30.29 25.18 7.48
CA GLY A 429 31.23 25.81 8.40
C GLY A 429 31.19 25.23 9.81
N ARG A 430 30.67 24.01 9.99
CA ARG A 430 30.54 23.31 11.28
C ARG A 430 31.04 21.86 11.15
N PRO A 431 32.36 21.65 11.04
CA PRO A 431 32.91 20.31 10.79
C PRO A 431 32.54 19.33 11.91
N CYS A 432 31.91 18.22 11.53
CA CYS A 432 31.55 17.12 12.42
C CYS A 432 32.60 16.01 12.39
N ASP A 433 32.65 15.21 13.45
CA ASP A 433 33.44 13.98 13.50
C ASP A 433 32.55 12.72 13.53
N GLN A 434 33.17 11.53 13.57
CA GLN A 434 32.43 10.27 13.61
C GLN A 434 31.57 10.14 14.89
N GLY A 435 32.01 10.71 16.01
CA GLY A 435 31.24 10.68 17.26
C GLY A 435 30.00 11.59 17.21
N ASP A 436 30.04 12.66 16.42
CA ASP A 436 28.85 13.46 16.10
C ASP A 436 27.86 12.67 15.24
N LEU A 437 28.33 11.93 14.24
CA LEU A 437 27.49 11.07 13.39
C LEU A 437 26.78 9.97 14.19
N ASP A 438 27.49 9.28 15.08
CA ASP A 438 26.89 8.23 15.89
C ASP A 438 25.79 8.77 16.83
N ARG A 439 26.01 9.97 17.38
CA ARG A 439 24.99 10.69 18.16
C ARG A 439 23.81 11.15 17.31
N ALA A 440 24.08 11.60 16.08
CA ALA A 440 23.06 12.01 15.14
C ALA A 440 22.13 10.85 14.74
N ARG A 441 22.69 9.66 14.45
CA ARG A 441 21.92 8.43 14.21
C ARG A 441 21.05 8.04 15.40
N LYS A 442 21.63 8.11 16.62
CA LYS A 442 20.88 7.82 17.85
C LYS A 442 19.70 8.77 18.03
N LEU A 443 19.92 10.06 17.78
CA LEU A 443 18.87 11.08 17.82
C LEU A 443 17.78 10.84 16.77
N ASP A 444 18.16 10.42 15.56
CA ASP A 444 17.21 10.07 14.50
C ASP A 444 16.29 8.91 14.91
N ALA A 445 16.87 7.88 15.52
CA ALA A 445 16.14 6.75 16.08
C ALA A 445 15.21 7.15 17.24
N GLU A 446 15.66 8.04 18.13
CA GLU A 446 14.86 8.58 19.24
C GLU A 446 13.65 9.39 18.75
N LEU A 447 13.78 10.10 17.63
CA LEU A 447 12.69 10.85 16.99
C LEU A 447 11.71 9.96 16.21
N GLY A 448 11.93 8.63 16.16
CA GLY A 448 11.02 7.68 15.52
C GLY A 448 10.90 7.86 14.00
N CYS A 449 11.86 8.54 13.37
CA CYS A 449 11.84 8.85 11.95
C CYS A 449 12.97 8.15 11.18
N PRO A 450 13.39 6.91 11.49
CA PRO A 450 14.66 6.37 11.01
C PRO A 450 14.83 6.60 9.50
N ALA A 451 15.92 7.27 9.09
CA ALA A 451 16.31 7.21 7.70
C ALA A 451 16.62 5.74 7.38
N ASP A 452 15.84 5.13 6.49
CA ASP A 452 16.04 3.73 6.09
C ASP A 452 17.44 3.58 5.50
N GLU A 453 18.43 3.22 6.33
CA GLU A 453 19.81 2.96 5.89
C GLU A 453 19.88 1.82 4.85
N HIS A 454 18.82 1.00 4.73
CA HIS A 454 18.84 -0.26 4.00
C HIS A 454 17.55 -0.60 3.23
N ALA A 455 16.67 0.36 2.90
CA ALA A 455 15.64 0.06 1.91
C ALA A 455 16.38 -0.21 0.57
N PRO A 456 16.39 -1.46 0.06
CA PRO A 456 17.18 -1.78 -1.12
C PRO A 456 16.66 -0.94 -2.28
N THR A 457 17.53 -0.13 -2.87
CA THR A 457 17.19 0.71 -4.01
C THR A 457 16.69 -0.19 -5.14
N TYR A 458 15.84 0.32 -6.05
CA TYR A 458 15.43 -0.43 -7.25
C TYR A 458 16.64 -1.05 -8.01
N ARG A 459 17.78 -0.34 -8.02
CA ARG A 459 19.05 -0.85 -8.55
C ARG A 459 19.60 -2.05 -7.76
N ASP A 460 19.54 -2.01 -6.44
CA ASP A 460 20.00 -3.11 -5.57
C ASP A 460 19.12 -4.34 -5.74
N LEU A 461 17.82 -4.12 -5.94
CA LEU A 461 16.83 -5.15 -6.23
C LEU A 461 17.04 -5.78 -7.61
N LEU A 462 17.32 -4.98 -8.64
CA LEU A 462 17.71 -5.50 -9.95
C LEU A 462 19.03 -6.29 -9.86
N GLY A 463 20.03 -5.77 -9.17
CA GLY A 463 21.29 -6.48 -8.94
C GLY A 463 21.11 -7.76 -8.11
N ALA A 464 20.17 -7.80 -7.18
CA ALA A 464 19.80 -9.02 -6.45
C ALA A 464 19.05 -10.01 -7.35
N ARG A 465 18.12 -9.54 -8.19
CA ARG A 465 17.39 -10.35 -9.18
C ARG A 465 18.35 -11.02 -10.14
N ASP A 466 19.30 -10.28 -10.69
CA ASP A 466 20.28 -10.79 -11.64
C ASP A 466 21.20 -11.82 -10.99
N ARG A 467 21.67 -11.57 -9.76
CA ARG A 467 22.40 -12.56 -8.96
C ARG A 467 21.60 -13.83 -8.71
N LEU A 468 20.31 -13.70 -8.37
CA LEU A 468 19.42 -14.85 -8.15
C LEU A 468 19.13 -15.61 -9.46
N ALA A 469 18.98 -14.91 -10.58
CA ALA A 469 18.80 -15.51 -11.90
C ALA A 469 20.05 -16.29 -12.35
N ASP A 470 21.24 -15.76 -12.08
CA ASP A 470 22.50 -16.45 -12.32
C ASP A 470 22.65 -17.70 -11.43
N GLN A 471 22.27 -17.61 -10.15
CA GLN A 471 22.24 -18.75 -9.23
C GLN A 471 21.25 -19.82 -9.67
N LEU A 472 20.06 -19.43 -10.14
CA LEU A 472 19.04 -20.36 -10.64
C LEU A 472 19.54 -21.07 -11.91
N THR A 473 20.10 -20.33 -12.86
CA THR A 473 20.71 -20.88 -14.07
C THR A 473 21.84 -21.87 -13.74
N ALA A 474 22.71 -21.51 -12.79
CA ALA A 474 23.79 -22.39 -12.33
C ALA A 474 23.24 -23.67 -11.65
N ALA A 475 22.19 -23.55 -10.86
CA ALA A 475 21.53 -24.68 -10.21
C ALA A 475 20.87 -25.62 -11.22
N LEU A 476 20.13 -25.09 -12.19
CA LEU A 476 19.51 -25.86 -13.27
C LEU A 476 20.55 -26.59 -14.13
N ALA A 477 21.67 -25.93 -14.46
CA ALA A 477 22.78 -26.56 -15.17
C ALA A 477 23.42 -27.71 -14.34
N ARG A 478 23.48 -27.56 -13.01
CA ARG A 478 23.96 -28.62 -12.10
C ARG A 478 22.99 -29.81 -12.08
N ILE A 479 21.68 -29.57 -12.01
CA ILE A 479 20.65 -30.62 -12.06
C ILE A 479 20.74 -31.39 -13.38
N SER A 480 20.76 -30.70 -14.52
CA SER A 480 20.87 -31.33 -15.85
C SER A 480 22.15 -32.18 -15.99
N ARG A 481 23.28 -31.71 -15.46
CA ARG A 481 24.53 -32.51 -15.40
C ARG A 481 24.38 -33.76 -14.54
N LEU A 482 23.68 -33.67 -13.40
CA LEU A 482 23.44 -34.82 -12.52
C LEU A 482 22.50 -35.83 -13.17
N GLU A 483 21.43 -35.40 -13.83
CA GLU A 483 20.51 -36.27 -14.59
C GLU A 483 21.23 -37.01 -15.73
N THR A 484 22.11 -36.31 -16.45
CA THR A 484 22.94 -36.92 -17.50
C THR A 484 23.88 -37.98 -16.92
N LYS A 485 24.52 -37.69 -15.77
CA LYS A 485 25.38 -38.65 -15.07
C LYS A 485 24.59 -39.85 -14.55
N LEU A 486 23.40 -39.65 -13.99
CA LEU A 486 22.52 -40.72 -13.54
C LEU A 486 22.11 -41.62 -14.71
N SER A 487 21.65 -41.03 -15.81
CA SER A 487 21.30 -41.76 -17.04
C SER A 487 22.47 -42.58 -17.59
N TYR A 488 23.69 -42.03 -17.55
CA TYR A 488 24.89 -42.75 -17.95
C TYR A 488 25.21 -43.92 -17.00
N ARG A 489 25.15 -43.70 -15.68
CA ARG A 489 25.39 -44.75 -14.68
C ARG A 489 24.34 -45.85 -14.72
N GLU A 490 23.07 -45.52 -14.97
CA GLU A 490 22.00 -46.50 -15.18
C GLU A 490 22.30 -47.39 -16.39
N ARG A 491 22.73 -46.80 -17.52
CA ARG A 491 23.15 -47.57 -18.70
C ARG A 491 24.35 -48.46 -18.41
N GLU A 492 25.34 -47.97 -17.65
CA GLU A 492 26.48 -48.79 -17.20
C GLU A 492 26.04 -49.95 -16.30
N LEU A 493 25.13 -49.71 -15.35
CA LEU A 493 24.58 -50.74 -14.47
C LEU A 493 23.77 -51.80 -15.24
N VAL A 494 23.00 -51.39 -16.25
CA VAL A 494 22.28 -52.34 -17.12
C VAL A 494 23.28 -53.20 -17.90
N ARG A 495 24.33 -52.61 -18.46
CA ARG A 495 25.39 -53.34 -19.19
C ARG A 495 26.14 -54.30 -18.27
N SER A 496 26.49 -53.88 -17.05
CA SER A 496 27.21 -54.73 -16.09
C SER A 496 26.32 -55.89 -15.61
N LYS A 497 25.04 -55.64 -15.30
CA LYS A 497 24.04 -56.69 -14.99
C LYS A 497 23.89 -57.68 -16.15
N ALA A 498 23.82 -57.22 -17.39
CA ALA A 498 23.75 -58.09 -18.56
C ALA A 498 25.02 -58.94 -18.74
N LYS A 499 26.21 -58.37 -18.51
CA LYS A 499 27.49 -59.09 -18.55
C LYS A 499 27.55 -60.17 -17.47
N LEU A 500 27.15 -59.84 -16.22
CA LEU A 500 27.07 -60.80 -15.12
C LEU A 500 26.08 -61.94 -15.41
N ARG A 501 24.91 -61.64 -15.97
CA ARG A 501 23.96 -62.69 -16.41
C ARG A 501 24.57 -63.59 -17.48
N ARG A 502 25.32 -63.04 -18.44
CA ARG A 502 26.01 -63.83 -19.48
C ARG A 502 27.11 -64.71 -18.88
N THR A 503 27.93 -64.20 -17.97
CA THR A 503 28.98 -65.00 -17.31
C THR A 503 28.37 -66.09 -16.43
N GLN A 504 27.28 -65.80 -15.71
CA GLN A 504 26.54 -66.80 -14.92
C GLN A 504 25.94 -67.89 -15.82
N ARG A 505 25.35 -67.53 -16.97
CA ARG A 505 24.88 -68.51 -17.97
C ARG A 505 26.01 -69.36 -18.54
N ARG A 506 27.17 -68.76 -18.86
CA ARG A 506 28.35 -69.50 -19.32
C ARG A 506 28.90 -70.44 -18.25
N ALA A 507 28.98 -69.99 -16.99
CA ALA A 507 29.40 -70.84 -15.87
C ALA A 507 28.41 -72.00 -15.63
N SER A 508 27.11 -71.75 -15.74
CA SER A 508 26.06 -72.78 -15.71
C SER A 508 26.19 -73.78 -16.87
N ALA A 509 26.41 -73.29 -18.09
CA ALA A 509 26.63 -74.13 -19.26
C ALA A 509 27.91 -74.98 -19.13
N TYR A 510 29.01 -74.39 -18.65
CA TYR A 510 30.25 -75.10 -18.35
C TYR A 510 30.01 -76.23 -17.32
N ARG A 511 29.25 -75.96 -16.25
CA ARG A 511 28.81 -76.99 -15.28
C ARG A 511 27.94 -78.10 -15.90
N ARG A 512 27.31 -77.86 -17.05
CA ARG A 512 26.47 -78.83 -17.79
C ARG A 512 27.22 -79.59 -18.89
N THR A 513 28.40 -79.13 -19.30
CA THR A 513 29.20 -79.83 -20.33
C THR A 513 29.71 -81.20 -19.84
N LEU A 514 29.80 -82.15 -20.77
CA LEU A 514 30.22 -83.54 -20.51
C LEU A 514 31.61 -83.63 -19.88
N GLY A 515 32.54 -82.71 -20.19
CA GLY A 515 33.87 -82.64 -19.56
C GLY A 515 33.83 -82.35 -18.05
N TYR A 516 32.96 -81.46 -17.59
CA TYR A 516 32.78 -81.18 -16.16
C TYR A 516 32.03 -82.32 -15.44
N ARG A 517 31.13 -83.02 -16.14
CA ARG A 517 30.48 -84.23 -15.61
C ARG A 517 31.42 -85.45 -15.59
N LEU A 518 32.36 -85.54 -16.53
CA LEU A 518 33.41 -86.56 -16.56
C LEU A 518 34.47 -86.31 -15.49
N SER A 519 34.93 -85.06 -15.29
CA SER A 519 35.86 -84.74 -14.20
C SER A 519 35.24 -84.97 -12.81
N ARG A 520 33.95 -84.67 -12.63
CA ARG A 520 33.23 -84.95 -11.37
C ARG A 520 32.91 -86.45 -11.17
N ARG A 521 32.80 -87.24 -12.23
CA ARG A 521 32.64 -88.71 -12.15
C ARG A 521 33.98 -89.44 -11.95
N LEU A 522 35.09 -88.89 -12.47
CA LEU A 522 36.44 -89.37 -12.19
C LEU A 522 36.92 -88.97 -10.78
N ALA A 523 36.43 -87.86 -10.23
CA ALA A 523 36.68 -87.43 -8.85
C ALA A 523 35.80 -88.14 -7.79
N SER A 524 35.11 -89.24 -8.12
CA SER A 524 34.32 -90.06 -7.18
C SER A 524 35.11 -91.35 -6.82
N PRO A 525 35.84 -91.39 -5.69
CA PRO A 525 36.87 -92.41 -5.43
C PRO A 525 36.33 -93.80 -5.07
N ARG A 526 35.01 -93.95 -4.87
CA ARG A 526 34.46 -95.10 -4.15
C ARG A 526 34.17 -96.35 -5.00
N LYS A 527 34.13 -96.25 -6.34
CA LYS A 527 33.78 -97.41 -7.21
C LYS A 527 34.99 -98.11 -7.86
N VAL A 528 36.14 -97.46 -7.94
CA VAL A 528 37.38 -98.06 -8.48
C VAL A 528 38.11 -98.88 -7.40
N ALA A 529 38.11 -98.43 -6.14
CA ALA A 529 38.75 -99.14 -5.03
C ALA A 529 38.17 -100.56 -4.79
N ARG A 530 36.86 -100.78 -4.96
CA ARG A 530 36.25 -102.11 -4.78
C ARG A 530 36.58 -103.11 -5.89
N ARG A 531 36.95 -102.64 -7.08
CA ARG A 531 37.30 -103.52 -8.22
C ARG A 531 38.75 -103.97 -8.18
N VAL A 532 39.64 -103.17 -7.59
CA VAL A 532 41.05 -103.51 -7.37
C VAL A 532 41.22 -104.42 -6.15
N ILE A 533 40.48 -104.19 -5.06
CA ILE A 533 40.57 -105.06 -3.87
C ILE A 533 40.06 -106.47 -4.17
N ARG A 534 39.05 -106.64 -5.02
CA ARG A 534 38.55 -107.98 -5.39
C ARG A 534 39.50 -108.75 -6.34
N LEU A 535 40.51 -108.08 -6.91
CA LEU A 535 41.62 -108.72 -7.63
C LEU A 535 42.79 -109.10 -6.69
N LEU A 536 42.77 -108.64 -5.44
CA LEU A 536 43.85 -108.86 -4.45
C LEU A 536 43.46 -109.85 -3.34
N SER A 537 42.31 -110.52 -3.44
CA SER A 537 41.86 -111.49 -2.43
C SER A 537 41.33 -112.78 -3.07
N GLY A 538 42.09 -113.30 -4.04
CA GLY A 538 42.22 -114.75 -4.21
C GLY A 538 43.07 -115.32 -3.09
#